data_AF-A0A3G2JN47-F1
#
_entry.id   AF-A0A3G2JN47-F1
#
_cell.length_a   1.000
_cell.length_b   1.000
_cell.length_c   1.000
_cell.angle_alpha   90.00
_cell.angle_beta   90.00
_cell.angle_gamma   90.00
#
_symmetry.space_group_name_H-M   'P 1'
#
loop_
_entity.id
_entity.type
_entity.pdbx_description
1 polymer ?
#
loop_
_entity_poly.entity_id
_entity_poly.type
_entity_poly.pdbx_seq_one_letter_code
_entity_poly.pdbx_strand_id
1 'polypeptide(L)'
;MDGTRERVGEITGVRDNPDGLVIEGTKGRALAFATTSDGHVLDGLLIAPGAYRAPRLRIPLGARAALAWTVWVLLLAARIDACWQAPSRIAWCGRLLIVAAGYLIVEGWRTPARLPWWIRRAVEAGALVGLASACRLPGLPRSGGGDADLFLGVALIAVFGCFLVRARRHRWGTAVSRPLTFPLQGGNWYIAQGGGRGLNHHTAFPEQRGALDVIQVGPGGARARGAGTRGGSESHLVYGQVLHAPCDGTVVSAAGHIDDQEPGTIRYQPPYGNHVFIDTGTEIVKLAHLRRGTVTVTTGDPVRAGQVLGEVGNSGNSTEPHLHIHAERDGVGLDLEFTGITGPLCRGRTVRT
;
A
#
# COMPACT_ATOMS: atom_id res chain seq x y z
N MET A 1 7.99 31.68 -11.39
CA MET A 1 9.43 31.84 -11.06
C MET A 1 9.64 32.61 -9.76
N ASP A 2 8.80 33.59 -9.43
CA ASP A 2 8.99 34.47 -8.25
C ASP A 2 8.99 33.71 -6.91
N GLY A 3 8.06 32.78 -6.70
CA GLY A 3 8.04 31.99 -5.47
C GLY A 3 9.29 31.12 -5.26
N THR A 4 9.99 30.71 -6.32
CA THR A 4 11.26 29.96 -6.18
C THR A 4 12.38 30.89 -5.75
N ARG A 5 12.53 32.05 -6.39
CA ARG A 5 13.53 33.07 -6.02
C ARG A 5 13.32 33.60 -4.60
N GLU A 6 12.07 33.69 -4.13
CA GLU A 6 11.79 34.00 -2.73
C GLU A 6 12.32 32.94 -1.76
N ARG A 7 12.18 31.65 -2.11
CA ARG A 7 12.58 30.51 -1.26
C ARG A 7 14.08 30.24 -1.26
N VAL A 8 14.71 30.24 -2.43
CA VAL A 8 16.12 29.87 -2.56
C VAL A 8 17.03 31.08 -2.78
N GLY A 9 16.51 32.26 -3.11
CA GLY A 9 17.32 33.41 -3.51
C GLY A 9 17.78 33.30 -4.96
N GLU A 10 18.95 33.87 -5.26
CA GLU A 10 19.59 33.67 -6.56
C GLU A 10 20.01 32.21 -6.69
N ILE A 11 19.63 31.58 -7.80
CA ILE A 11 19.90 30.16 -8.05
C ILE A 11 21.40 30.01 -8.32
N THR A 12 22.08 29.22 -7.49
CA THR A 12 23.52 28.97 -7.59
C THR A 12 23.85 27.63 -8.22
N GLY A 13 22.88 26.72 -8.31
CA GLY A 13 23.05 25.43 -8.99
C GLY A 13 21.86 24.49 -8.85
N VAL A 14 21.93 23.39 -9.60
CA VAL A 14 21.02 22.25 -9.47
C VAL A 14 21.88 21.01 -9.27
N ARG A 15 21.60 20.23 -8.22
CA ARG A 15 22.36 19.01 -7.89
C ARG A 15 21.41 17.84 -7.70
N ASP A 16 21.83 16.68 -8.18
CA ASP A 16 21.17 15.44 -7.84
C ASP A 16 21.54 14.99 -6.42
N ASN A 17 20.58 14.49 -5.66
CA ASN A 17 20.80 13.92 -4.34
C ASN A 17 19.82 12.75 -4.06
N PRO A 18 20.01 11.97 -2.98
CA PRO A 18 19.16 10.81 -2.73
C PRO A 18 17.68 11.08 -2.45
N ASP A 19 17.30 12.33 -2.19
CA ASP A 19 15.91 12.78 -2.03
C ASP A 19 15.36 13.42 -3.34
N GLY A 20 16.19 13.58 -4.38
CA GLY A 20 15.84 14.12 -5.69
C GLY A 20 16.75 15.27 -6.16
N LEU A 21 16.40 15.87 -7.29
CA LEU A 21 17.04 17.10 -7.78
C LEU A 21 16.80 18.23 -6.78
N VAL A 22 17.84 18.95 -6.41
CA VAL A 22 17.75 20.09 -5.50
C VAL A 22 18.29 21.33 -6.18
N ILE A 23 17.46 22.37 -6.20
CA ILE A 23 17.83 23.72 -6.58
C ILE A 23 18.45 24.37 -5.37
N GLU A 24 19.70 24.78 -5.50
CA GLU A 24 20.44 25.55 -4.52
C GLU A 24 20.36 27.03 -4.87
N GLY A 25 20.22 27.87 -3.86
CA GLY A 25 20.37 29.30 -4.00
C GLY A 25 20.89 29.96 -2.74
N THR A 26 21.13 31.27 -2.84
CA THR A 26 21.78 32.06 -1.78
C THR A 26 21.06 32.09 -0.43
N LYS A 27 19.75 31.83 -0.41
CA LYS A 27 18.91 31.83 0.81
C LYS A 27 18.53 30.43 1.28
N GLY A 28 18.67 29.41 0.44
CA GLY A 28 18.18 28.08 0.79
C GLY A 28 18.19 27.09 -0.36
N ARG A 29 17.45 26.01 -0.16
CA ARG A 29 17.34 24.91 -1.12
C ARG A 29 15.88 24.58 -1.34
N ALA A 30 15.53 24.13 -2.54
CA ALA A 30 14.21 23.60 -2.85
C ALA A 30 14.37 22.29 -3.61
N LEU A 31 13.50 21.32 -3.32
CA LEU A 31 13.44 20.12 -4.13
C LEU A 31 12.81 20.48 -5.49
N ALA A 32 13.32 19.89 -6.55
CA ALA A 32 12.80 20.02 -7.89
C ALA A 32 12.66 18.66 -8.55
N PHE A 33 11.83 18.63 -9.58
CA PHE A 33 11.32 17.43 -10.18
C PHE A 33 11.42 17.63 -11.69
N ALA A 34 12.20 16.80 -12.37
CA ALA A 34 12.30 16.89 -13.82
C ALA A 34 10.97 16.47 -14.47
N THR A 35 10.58 17.16 -15.53
CA THR A 35 9.55 16.67 -16.45
C THR A 35 10.24 16.33 -17.76
N THR A 36 9.91 15.18 -18.32
CA THR A 36 10.40 14.71 -19.63
C THR A 36 9.22 14.13 -20.39
N SER A 37 9.09 14.53 -21.64
CA SER A 37 8.03 14.15 -22.57
C SER A 37 8.35 12.83 -23.28
N ASP A 38 9.64 12.52 -23.45
CA ASP A 38 10.13 11.34 -24.18
C ASP A 38 11.07 10.44 -23.34
N GLY A 39 11.34 10.79 -22.08
CA GLY A 39 12.27 10.07 -21.20
C GLY A 39 13.74 10.40 -21.43
N HIS A 40 14.06 11.26 -22.42
CA HIS A 40 15.42 11.54 -22.85
C HIS A 40 15.77 13.03 -22.76
N VAL A 41 14.79 13.92 -22.96
CA VAL A 41 14.96 15.37 -22.90
C VAL A 41 14.25 15.93 -21.67
N LEU A 42 14.95 16.77 -20.90
CA LEU A 42 14.37 17.47 -19.75
C LEU A 42 13.62 18.71 -20.25
N ASP A 43 12.29 18.65 -20.20
CA ASP A 43 11.40 19.70 -20.70
C ASP A 43 11.02 20.73 -19.64
N GLY A 44 11.30 20.45 -18.37
CA GLY A 44 10.95 21.35 -17.29
C GLY A 44 11.35 20.86 -15.90
N LEU A 45 11.20 21.77 -14.94
CA LEU A 45 11.37 21.48 -13.51
C LEU A 45 10.12 21.91 -12.75
N LEU A 46 9.42 20.94 -12.15
CA LEU A 46 8.40 21.20 -11.15
C LEU A 46 9.10 21.39 -9.80
N ILE A 47 8.92 22.54 -9.15
CA ILE A 47 9.63 22.86 -7.91
C ILE A 47 8.70 22.56 -6.74
N ALA A 48 9.13 21.69 -5.83
CA ALA A 48 8.38 21.33 -4.65
C ALA A 48 8.01 22.58 -3.84
N PRO A 49 6.79 22.62 -3.28
CA PRO A 49 6.42 23.70 -2.37
C PRO A 49 7.26 23.62 -1.09
N GLY A 50 7.80 24.76 -0.66
CA GLY A 50 8.56 24.88 0.58
C GLY A 50 10.08 24.76 0.43
N ALA A 51 10.79 24.99 1.55
CA ALA A 51 12.24 24.88 1.62
C ALA A 51 12.66 23.43 1.92
N TYR A 52 13.64 22.93 1.19
CA TYR A 52 14.22 21.61 1.41
C TYR A 52 15.23 21.64 2.56
N ARG A 53 15.04 20.74 3.53
CA ARG A 53 15.99 20.47 4.61
C ARG A 53 16.35 18.99 4.58
N ALA A 54 17.61 18.71 4.26
CA ALA A 54 18.13 17.35 4.34
C ALA A 54 17.99 16.81 5.78
N PRO A 55 17.53 15.57 5.98
CA PRO A 55 17.44 14.96 7.29
C PRO A 55 18.83 14.88 7.95
N ARG A 56 18.92 15.19 9.26
CA ARG A 56 20.19 15.09 10.03
C ARG A 56 20.70 13.65 10.14
N LEU A 57 19.80 12.67 10.11
CA LEU A 57 20.11 11.25 10.16
C LEU A 57 19.26 10.52 9.12
N ARG A 58 19.91 9.80 8.20
CA ARG A 58 19.26 8.94 7.22
C ARG A 58 19.28 7.51 7.71
N ILE A 59 18.18 7.10 8.36
CA ILE A 59 17.96 5.68 8.64
C ILE A 59 17.27 5.10 7.39
N PRO A 60 17.88 4.11 6.71
CA PRO A 60 17.25 3.46 5.58
C PRO A 60 15.83 3.01 5.94
N LEU A 61 14.88 3.15 5.01
CA LEU A 61 13.47 2.79 5.26
C LEU A 61 13.34 1.34 5.77
N GLY A 62 14.15 0.43 5.20
CA GLY A 62 14.24 -0.96 5.65
C GLY A 62 14.71 -1.11 7.10
N ALA A 63 15.70 -0.31 7.55
CA ALA A 63 16.18 -0.34 8.92
C ALA A 63 15.15 0.25 9.91
N ARG A 64 14.43 1.31 9.53
CA ARG A 64 13.31 1.85 10.33
C ARG A 64 12.20 0.81 10.50
N ALA A 65 11.83 0.14 9.41
CA ALA A 65 10.84 -0.92 9.43
C ALA A 65 11.31 -2.11 10.30
N ALA A 66 12.56 -2.54 10.16
CA ALA A 66 13.13 -3.61 10.96
C ALA A 66 13.12 -3.27 12.46
N LEU A 67 13.53 -2.06 12.85
CA LEU A 67 13.50 -1.61 14.25
C LEU A 67 12.08 -1.62 14.81
N ALA A 68 11.12 -1.05 14.08
CA ALA A 68 9.72 -1.03 14.51
C ALA A 68 9.17 -2.44 14.69
N TRP A 69 9.50 -3.35 13.77
CA TRP A 69 9.15 -4.77 13.87
C TRP A 69 9.76 -5.45 15.08
N THR A 70 11.06 -5.25 15.33
CA THR A 70 11.74 -5.82 16.49
C THR A 70 11.11 -5.36 17.79
N VAL A 71 10.86 -4.06 17.94
CA VAL A 71 10.19 -3.51 19.13
C VAL A 71 8.81 -4.12 19.31
N TRP A 72 8.03 -4.23 18.23
CA TRP A 72 6.70 -4.82 18.28
C TRP A 72 6.74 -6.29 18.71
N VAL A 73 7.64 -7.10 18.13
CA VAL A 73 7.79 -8.52 18.48
C VAL A 73 8.18 -8.68 19.95
N LEU A 74 9.11 -7.86 20.45
CA LEU A 74 9.52 -7.89 21.85
C LEU A 74 8.36 -7.52 22.79
N LEU A 75 7.60 -6.48 22.45
CA LEU A 75 6.41 -6.11 23.22
C LEU A 75 5.37 -7.22 23.21
N LEU A 76 5.12 -7.85 22.05
CA LEU A 76 4.18 -8.96 21.94
C LEU A 76 4.62 -10.16 22.77
N ALA A 77 5.89 -10.54 22.69
CA ALA A 77 6.47 -11.64 23.47
C ALA A 77 6.33 -11.37 24.97
N ALA A 78 6.62 -10.16 25.44
CA ALA A 78 6.42 -9.76 26.83
C ALA A 78 4.94 -9.85 27.27
N ARG A 79 3.99 -9.54 26.38
CA ARG A 79 2.56 -9.66 26.68
C ARG A 79 2.07 -11.11 26.68
N ILE A 80 2.64 -11.95 25.83
CA ILE A 80 2.39 -13.40 25.85
C ILE A 80 2.89 -13.99 27.17
N ASP A 81 4.12 -13.68 27.57
CA ASP A 81 4.70 -14.08 28.86
C ASP A 81 3.85 -13.59 30.05
N ALA A 82 3.34 -12.35 29.99
CA ALA A 82 2.42 -11.84 31.00
C ALA A 82 1.14 -12.70 31.14
N CYS A 83 0.64 -13.34 30.08
CA CYS A 83 -0.48 -14.28 30.17
C CYS A 83 -0.11 -15.52 31.01
N TRP A 84 1.12 -16.03 30.84
CA TRP A 84 1.65 -17.14 31.63
C TRP A 84 1.90 -16.77 33.09
N GLN A 85 2.00 -15.49 33.42
CA GLN A 85 2.20 -14.98 34.78
C GLN A 85 0.92 -14.35 35.38
N ALA A 86 -0.25 -14.62 34.80
CA ALA A 86 -1.50 -14.07 35.32
C ALA A 86 -1.78 -14.59 36.76
N PRO A 87 -2.10 -13.70 37.72
CA PRO A 87 -2.42 -14.07 39.10
C PRO A 87 -3.88 -14.51 39.29
N SER A 88 -4.78 -14.15 38.37
CA SER A 88 -6.21 -14.43 38.44
C SER A 88 -6.77 -14.69 37.04
N ARG A 89 -7.97 -15.28 36.96
CA ARG A 89 -8.69 -15.47 35.69
C ARG A 89 -9.03 -14.14 35.01
N ILE A 90 -9.37 -13.10 35.79
CA ILE A 90 -9.63 -11.74 35.28
C ILE A 90 -8.37 -11.15 34.65
N ALA A 91 -7.23 -11.21 35.35
CA ALA A 91 -5.95 -10.73 34.83
C ALA A 91 -5.54 -11.48 33.56
N TRP A 92 -5.73 -12.80 33.54
CA TRP A 92 -5.46 -13.62 32.36
C TRP A 92 -6.31 -13.17 31.16
N CYS A 93 -7.62 -12.98 31.37
CA CYS A 93 -8.54 -12.53 30.32
C CYS A 93 -8.12 -11.17 29.76
N GLY A 94 -7.82 -10.19 30.63
CA GLY A 94 -7.37 -8.86 30.21
C GLY A 94 -6.06 -8.90 29.42
N ARG A 95 -5.07 -9.65 29.91
CA ARG A 95 -3.77 -9.81 29.21
C ARG A 95 -3.92 -10.50 27.86
N LEU A 96 -4.78 -11.52 27.78
CA LEU A 96 -5.08 -12.18 26.51
C LEU A 96 -5.77 -11.23 25.52
N LEU A 97 -6.70 -10.37 25.99
CA LEU A 97 -7.32 -9.34 25.15
C LEU A 97 -6.30 -8.32 24.65
N ILE A 98 -5.31 -7.93 25.46
CA ILE A 98 -4.21 -7.05 25.04
C ILE A 98 -3.37 -7.73 23.95
N VAL A 99 -3.02 -9.02 24.12
CA VAL A 99 -2.33 -9.81 23.09
C VAL A 99 -3.17 -9.86 21.81
N ALA A 100 -4.47 -10.17 21.93
CA ALA A 100 -5.40 -10.21 20.81
C ALA A 100 -5.51 -8.85 20.10
N ALA A 101 -5.50 -7.73 20.83
CA ALA A 101 -5.45 -6.39 20.25
C ALA A 101 -4.14 -6.15 19.47
N GLY A 102 -3.01 -6.64 19.96
CA GLY A 102 -1.74 -6.63 19.24
C GLY A 102 -1.82 -7.35 17.90
N TYR A 103 -2.40 -8.56 17.87
CA TYR A 103 -2.66 -9.29 16.62
C TYR A 103 -3.67 -8.57 15.73
N LEU A 104 -4.71 -7.98 16.31
CA LEU A 104 -5.71 -7.21 15.56
C LEU A 104 -5.08 -6.03 14.81
N ILE A 105 -4.05 -5.39 15.35
CA ILE A 105 -3.33 -4.33 14.63
C ILE A 105 -2.58 -4.92 13.42
N VAL A 106 -1.78 -5.97 13.61
CA VAL A 106 -0.91 -6.52 12.55
C VAL A 106 -1.70 -7.27 11.47
N GLU A 107 -2.66 -8.09 11.88
CA GLU A 107 -3.55 -8.85 10.99
C GLU A 107 -4.71 -7.99 10.48
N GLY A 108 -5.16 -7.01 11.24
CA GLY A 108 -6.22 -6.08 10.81
C GLY A 108 -5.77 -5.21 9.65
N TRP A 109 -4.52 -4.75 9.67
CA TRP A 109 -3.87 -4.07 8.54
C TRP A 109 -3.37 -5.04 7.47
N ARG A 110 -3.59 -6.35 7.65
CA ARG A 110 -3.03 -7.47 6.86
C ARG A 110 -1.67 -7.12 6.24
N THR A 111 -0.73 -6.84 7.13
CA THR A 111 0.71 -6.82 6.87
C THR A 111 1.33 -8.15 6.36
N PRO A 112 0.72 -9.36 6.51
CA PRO A 112 1.40 -10.64 6.19
C PRO A 112 1.87 -10.80 4.76
N ALA A 113 1.24 -10.14 3.77
CA ALA A 113 1.71 -10.22 2.39
C ALA A 113 3.15 -9.70 2.23
N ARG A 114 3.62 -8.83 3.14
CA ARG A 114 4.98 -8.28 3.12
C ARG A 114 6.04 -9.19 3.75
N LEU A 115 5.65 -10.07 4.68
CA LEU A 115 6.59 -10.83 5.49
C LEU A 115 6.83 -12.24 4.92
N PRO A 116 8.09 -12.73 4.91
CA PRO A 116 8.38 -14.12 4.63
C PRO A 116 7.54 -15.07 5.52
N TRP A 117 7.17 -16.22 4.95
CA TRP A 117 6.31 -17.19 5.62
C TRP A 117 6.82 -17.61 7.00
N TRP A 118 8.14 -17.71 7.20
CA TRP A 118 8.74 -18.11 8.48
C TRP A 118 8.58 -17.05 9.56
N ILE A 119 8.64 -15.75 9.22
CA ILE A 119 8.32 -14.67 10.17
C ILE A 119 6.84 -14.72 10.52
N ARG A 120 5.98 -14.85 9.50
CA ARG A 120 4.53 -14.91 9.68
C ARG A 120 4.14 -16.08 10.59
N ARG A 121 4.65 -17.28 10.32
CA ARG A 121 4.37 -18.47 11.13
C ARG A 121 4.89 -18.35 12.56
N ALA A 122 6.04 -17.72 12.77
CA ALA A 122 6.53 -17.43 14.12
C ALA A 122 5.60 -16.49 14.89
N VAL A 123 5.13 -15.41 14.24
CA VAL A 123 4.13 -14.49 14.83
C VAL A 123 2.84 -15.24 15.14
N GLU A 124 2.29 -16.02 14.22
CA GLU A 124 1.08 -16.81 14.48
C GLU A 124 1.26 -17.87 15.58
N ALA A 125 2.43 -18.51 15.66
CA ALA A 125 2.77 -19.43 16.74
C ALA A 125 2.74 -18.72 18.10
N GLY A 126 3.16 -17.45 18.17
CA GLY A 126 3.03 -16.63 19.38
C GLY A 126 1.58 -16.51 19.88
N ALA A 127 0.59 -16.44 18.97
CA ALA A 127 -0.82 -16.39 19.35
C ALA A 127 -1.24 -17.72 20.01
N LEU A 128 -0.78 -18.84 19.46
CA LEU A 128 -1.02 -20.18 20.02
C LEU A 128 -0.37 -20.34 21.40
N VAL A 129 0.85 -19.81 21.58
CA VAL A 129 1.54 -19.81 22.89
C VAL A 129 0.78 -18.95 23.91
N GLY A 130 0.25 -17.80 23.49
CA GLY A 130 -0.63 -16.98 24.33
C GLY A 130 -1.90 -17.72 24.74
N LEU A 131 -2.57 -18.37 23.79
CA LEU A 131 -3.78 -19.18 24.05
C LEU A 131 -3.49 -20.40 24.94
N ALA A 132 -2.34 -21.06 24.74
CA ALA A 132 -1.95 -22.23 25.51
C ALA A 132 -1.82 -21.95 27.01
N SER A 133 -1.56 -20.69 27.40
CA SER A 133 -1.56 -20.28 28.81
C SER A 133 -2.92 -20.51 29.52
N ALA A 134 -4.01 -20.72 28.76
CA ALA A 134 -5.32 -21.12 29.29
C ALA A 134 -5.27 -22.41 30.13
N CYS A 135 -4.26 -23.28 29.93
CA CYS A 135 -4.06 -24.49 30.73
C CYS A 135 -3.90 -24.18 32.24
N ARG A 136 -3.52 -22.96 32.62
CA ARG A 136 -3.39 -22.52 34.02
C ARG A 136 -4.73 -22.15 34.66
N LEU A 137 -5.78 -21.90 33.88
CA LEU A 137 -7.08 -21.41 34.39
C LEU A 137 -7.70 -22.25 35.52
N PRO A 138 -7.62 -23.60 35.51
CA PRO A 138 -8.16 -24.40 36.61
C PRO A 138 -7.53 -24.07 37.97
N GLY A 139 -6.24 -23.73 38.00
CA GLY A 139 -5.48 -23.41 39.21
C GLY A 139 -5.51 -21.93 39.62
N LEU A 140 -6.15 -21.05 38.84
CA LEU A 140 -6.19 -19.62 39.13
C LEU A 140 -7.47 -19.21 39.87
N PRO A 141 -7.38 -18.32 40.88
CA PRO A 141 -8.55 -17.74 41.52
C PRO A 141 -9.35 -16.90 40.51
N ARG A 142 -10.67 -16.82 40.72
CA ARG A 142 -11.57 -16.06 39.83
C ARG A 142 -11.22 -14.56 39.82
N SER A 143 -11.00 -14.00 41.00
CA SER A 143 -10.64 -12.60 41.23
C SER A 143 -9.34 -12.50 42.04
N GLY A 144 -8.70 -11.32 42.03
CA GLY A 144 -7.41 -11.10 42.71
C GLY A 144 -6.54 -10.06 42.00
N GLY A 145 -7.16 -9.00 41.48
CA GLY A 145 -6.52 -8.00 40.62
C GLY A 145 -6.62 -8.33 39.12
N GLY A 146 -6.15 -7.39 38.30
CA GLY A 146 -6.21 -7.46 36.83
C GLY A 146 -7.33 -6.65 36.18
N ASP A 147 -8.12 -5.89 36.94
CA ASP A 147 -9.22 -5.08 36.41
C ASP A 147 -8.72 -4.01 35.43
N ALA A 148 -7.56 -3.42 35.69
CA ALA A 148 -6.89 -2.49 34.78
C ALA A 148 -6.47 -3.16 33.47
N ASP A 149 -5.91 -4.38 33.53
CA ASP A 149 -5.55 -5.17 32.34
C ASP A 149 -6.81 -5.52 31.53
N LEU A 150 -7.90 -5.89 32.20
CA LEU A 150 -9.18 -6.19 31.55
C LEU A 150 -9.79 -4.96 30.88
N PHE A 151 -9.87 -3.84 31.59
CA PHE A 151 -10.36 -2.58 31.04
C PHE A 151 -9.53 -2.15 29.83
N LEU A 152 -8.20 -2.17 29.95
CA LEU A 152 -7.30 -1.84 28.87
C LEU A 152 -7.48 -2.78 27.67
N GLY A 153 -7.52 -4.10 27.90
CA GLY A 153 -7.71 -5.09 26.84
C GLY A 153 -9.02 -4.89 26.08
N VAL A 154 -10.13 -4.71 26.79
CA VAL A 154 -11.45 -4.43 26.19
C VAL A 154 -11.41 -3.11 25.40
N ALA A 155 -10.84 -2.04 25.98
CA ALA A 155 -10.75 -0.75 25.32
C ALA A 155 -9.92 -0.82 24.03
N LEU A 156 -8.77 -1.50 24.03
CA LEU A 156 -7.94 -1.66 22.84
C LEU A 156 -8.67 -2.45 21.75
N ILE A 157 -9.33 -3.57 22.09
CA ILE A 157 -10.13 -4.35 21.13
C ILE A 157 -11.26 -3.49 20.54
N ALA A 158 -11.99 -2.75 21.38
CA ALA A 158 -13.09 -1.90 20.93
C ALA A 158 -12.60 -0.77 19.99
N VAL A 159 -11.52 -0.08 20.36
CA VAL A 159 -10.94 1.02 19.57
C VAL A 159 -10.41 0.51 18.23
N PHE A 160 -9.53 -0.49 18.23
CA PHE A 160 -8.95 -1.01 16.99
C PHE A 160 -9.98 -1.75 16.13
N GLY A 161 -10.90 -2.49 16.76
CA GLY A 161 -11.99 -3.17 16.07
C GLY A 161 -12.94 -2.20 15.39
N CYS A 162 -13.41 -1.16 16.10
CA CYS A 162 -14.26 -0.12 15.54
C CYS A 162 -13.55 0.61 14.39
N PHE A 163 -12.29 0.98 14.59
CA PHE A 163 -11.48 1.63 13.57
C PHE A 163 -11.33 0.77 12.31
N LEU A 164 -10.99 -0.52 12.45
CA LEU A 164 -10.88 -1.46 11.34
C LEU A 164 -12.20 -1.67 10.61
N VAL A 165 -13.30 -1.86 11.34
CA VAL A 165 -14.63 -2.00 10.75
C VAL A 165 -15.00 -0.75 9.97
N ARG A 166 -14.79 0.44 10.54
CA ARG A 166 -15.05 1.72 9.88
C ARG A 166 -14.19 1.91 8.64
N ALA A 167 -12.89 1.59 8.71
CA ALA A 167 -11.98 1.72 7.57
C ALA A 167 -12.29 0.72 6.45
N ARG A 168 -12.65 -0.54 6.79
CA ARG A 168 -12.99 -1.58 5.80
C ARG A 168 -14.35 -1.39 5.16
N ARG A 169 -15.31 -0.80 5.88
CA ARG A 169 -16.66 -0.48 5.39
C ARG A 169 -16.78 0.95 4.86
N HIS A 170 -15.67 1.68 4.79
CA HIS A 170 -15.69 3.05 4.30
C HIS A 170 -16.15 3.09 2.85
N ARG A 171 -17.14 3.93 2.59
CA ARG A 171 -17.53 4.39 1.25
C ARG A 171 -17.31 5.88 1.21
N TRP A 172 -16.81 6.39 0.10
CA TRP A 172 -16.48 7.80 -0.03
C TRP A 172 -17.71 8.70 -0.18
N GLY A 173 -18.88 8.10 -0.42
CA GLY A 173 -20.11 8.83 -0.73
C GLY A 173 -20.05 9.50 -2.11
N THR A 174 -19.02 9.20 -2.90
CA THR A 174 -18.90 9.55 -4.31
C THR A 174 -19.71 8.56 -5.15
N ALA A 175 -19.99 8.92 -6.40
CA ALA A 175 -20.64 8.00 -7.31
C ALA A 175 -19.82 6.70 -7.43
N VAL A 176 -20.52 5.58 -7.56
CA VAL A 176 -19.89 4.29 -7.86
C VAL A 176 -19.54 4.31 -9.35
N SER A 177 -18.39 3.74 -9.71
CA SER A 177 -18.03 3.55 -11.11
C SER A 177 -19.10 2.73 -11.83
N ARG A 178 -19.15 2.79 -13.15
CA ARG A 178 -19.89 1.75 -13.88
C ARG A 178 -19.28 0.37 -13.55
N PRO A 179 -20.06 -0.72 -13.58
CA PRO A 179 -19.51 -2.05 -13.31
C PRO A 179 -18.36 -2.38 -14.26
N LEU A 180 -17.19 -2.65 -13.70
CA LEU A 180 -15.97 -3.00 -14.42
C LEU A 180 -15.78 -4.52 -14.46
N THR A 181 -15.04 -5.03 -15.43
CA THR A 181 -14.47 -6.38 -15.38
C THR A 181 -13.18 -6.34 -14.59
N PHE A 182 -12.94 -7.34 -13.73
CA PHE A 182 -11.68 -7.39 -12.99
C PHE A 182 -10.51 -7.59 -13.97
N PRO A 183 -9.47 -6.74 -13.95
CA PRO A 183 -8.52 -6.63 -15.05
C PRO A 183 -7.42 -7.72 -15.03
N LEU A 184 -7.41 -8.59 -14.02
CA LEU A 184 -6.44 -9.66 -13.83
C LEU A 184 -7.17 -11.01 -13.73
N GLN A 185 -6.61 -12.09 -14.29
CA GLN A 185 -7.33 -13.36 -14.48
C GLN A 185 -6.54 -14.57 -13.98
N GLY A 186 -7.22 -15.63 -13.54
CA GLY A 186 -6.61 -16.92 -13.21
C GLY A 186 -5.70 -16.90 -11.97
N GLY A 187 -6.07 -16.13 -10.93
CA GLY A 187 -5.20 -15.90 -9.78
C GLY A 187 -5.92 -15.55 -8.48
N ASN A 188 -5.12 -15.48 -7.41
CA ASN A 188 -5.54 -14.92 -6.12
C ASN A 188 -5.00 -13.49 -6.00
N TRP A 189 -5.88 -12.52 -6.17
CA TRP A 189 -5.55 -11.10 -6.23
C TRP A 189 -5.82 -10.42 -4.90
N TYR A 190 -4.77 -10.03 -4.22
CA TYR A 190 -4.83 -9.38 -2.92
C TYR A 190 -4.86 -7.87 -3.06
N ILE A 191 -5.82 -7.23 -2.42
CA ILE A 191 -5.91 -5.78 -2.30
C ILE A 191 -4.89 -5.33 -1.26
N ALA A 192 -3.77 -4.78 -1.74
CA ALA A 192 -2.66 -4.28 -0.93
C ALA A 192 -2.92 -2.86 -0.41
N GLN A 193 -3.70 -2.05 -1.14
CA GLN A 193 -4.20 -0.75 -0.72
C GLN A 193 -5.64 -0.62 -1.21
N GLY A 194 -6.54 -0.15 -0.34
CA GLY A 194 -7.96 -0.01 -0.63
C GLY A 194 -8.79 0.16 0.63
N GLY A 195 -10.00 0.68 0.49
CA GLY A 195 -10.86 1.08 1.62
C GLY A 195 -10.57 2.49 2.14
N GLY A 196 -10.94 2.75 3.39
CA GLY A 196 -10.90 4.10 3.96
C GLY A 196 -9.55 4.54 4.52
N ARG A 197 -9.57 5.72 5.14
CA ARG A 197 -8.41 6.33 5.81
C ARG A 197 -7.71 5.33 6.73
N GLY A 198 -6.39 5.30 6.62
CA GLY A 198 -5.53 4.38 7.35
C GLY A 198 -5.22 3.08 6.59
N LEU A 199 -6.20 2.50 5.89
CA LEU A 199 -5.98 1.27 5.11
C LEU A 199 -5.52 1.56 3.68
N ASN A 200 -5.92 2.72 3.15
CA ASN A 200 -5.55 3.19 1.83
C ASN A 200 -4.72 4.48 1.94
N HIS A 201 -3.55 4.50 1.33
CA HIS A 201 -2.72 5.71 1.32
C HIS A 201 -3.18 6.74 0.29
N HIS A 202 -3.89 6.30 -0.75
CA HIS A 202 -4.46 7.15 -1.81
C HIS A 202 -5.52 8.13 -1.31
N THR A 203 -6.05 7.91 -0.10
CA THR A 203 -7.06 8.76 0.54
C THR A 203 -6.70 10.25 0.64
N ALA A 204 -5.42 10.58 0.58
CA ALA A 204 -4.92 11.95 0.61
C ALA A 204 -5.22 12.74 -0.68
N PHE A 205 -5.39 12.04 -1.81
CA PHE A 205 -5.60 12.63 -3.14
C PHE A 205 -7.08 12.44 -3.55
N PRO A 206 -7.88 13.51 -3.67
CA PRO A 206 -9.31 13.42 -3.99
C PRO A 206 -9.65 12.50 -5.15
N GLU A 207 -8.84 12.53 -6.20
CA GLU A 207 -9.00 11.79 -7.45
C GLU A 207 -8.67 10.30 -7.31
N GLN A 208 -7.84 9.91 -6.33
CA GLN A 208 -7.42 8.52 -6.09
C GLN A 208 -8.11 7.87 -4.88
N ARG A 209 -9.12 8.49 -4.26
CA ARG A 209 -9.73 7.98 -3.03
C ARG A 209 -10.25 6.54 -3.14
N GLY A 210 -10.80 6.17 -4.29
CA GLY A 210 -11.27 4.82 -4.61
C GLY A 210 -10.20 3.89 -5.20
N ALA A 211 -8.95 4.33 -5.26
CA ALA A 211 -7.87 3.58 -5.88
C ALA A 211 -7.54 2.30 -5.11
N LEU A 212 -7.18 1.28 -5.88
CA LEU A 212 -6.73 -0.01 -5.40
C LEU A 212 -5.33 -0.29 -5.91
N ASP A 213 -4.47 -0.78 -5.02
CA ASP A 213 -3.24 -1.46 -5.41
C ASP A 213 -3.45 -2.96 -5.25
N VAL A 214 -3.27 -3.69 -6.35
CA VAL A 214 -3.56 -5.12 -6.43
C VAL A 214 -2.26 -5.89 -6.69
N ILE A 215 -2.02 -6.92 -5.87
CA ILE A 215 -0.90 -7.84 -6.03
C ILE A 215 -1.41 -9.28 -6.14
N GLN A 216 -0.59 -10.20 -6.63
CA GLN A 216 -0.87 -11.62 -6.61
C GLN A 216 -0.29 -12.26 -5.35
N VAL A 217 -1.03 -13.21 -4.77
CA VAL A 217 -0.57 -14.01 -3.63
C VAL A 217 -0.67 -15.50 -3.91
N GLY A 218 0.36 -16.25 -3.56
CA GLY A 218 0.40 -17.70 -3.62
C GLY A 218 -0.09 -18.37 -2.33
N PRO A 219 0.11 -19.69 -2.21
CA PRO A 219 -0.18 -20.44 -0.98
C PRO A 219 0.47 -19.80 0.25
N GLY A 220 -0.24 -19.76 1.37
CA GLY A 220 0.25 -19.14 2.60
C GLY A 220 0.38 -17.61 2.55
N GLY A 221 -0.10 -16.95 1.48
CA GLY A 221 -0.08 -15.49 1.34
C GLY A 221 1.25 -14.90 0.89
N ALA A 222 2.18 -15.72 0.41
CA ALA A 222 3.43 -15.25 -0.15
C ALA A 222 3.17 -14.46 -1.44
N ARG A 223 3.75 -13.27 -1.59
CA ARG A 223 3.64 -12.45 -2.81
C ARG A 223 4.86 -12.51 -3.72
N ALA A 224 5.92 -13.18 -3.28
CA ALA A 224 7.17 -13.32 -4.02
C ALA A 224 7.71 -14.75 -3.91
N ARG A 225 8.46 -15.19 -4.93
CA ARG A 225 9.17 -16.47 -4.98
C ARG A 225 10.47 -16.39 -4.18
N GLY A 226 10.82 -17.44 -3.45
CA GLY A 226 12.08 -17.51 -2.69
C GLY A 226 12.12 -16.62 -1.44
N ALA A 227 13.32 -16.38 -0.91
CA ALA A 227 13.56 -15.69 0.37
C ALA A 227 13.45 -14.15 0.30
N GLY A 228 12.37 -13.62 -0.28
CA GLY A 228 12.01 -12.20 -0.24
C GLY A 228 12.57 -11.33 -1.37
N THR A 229 12.39 -10.01 -1.22
CA THR A 229 12.57 -8.92 -2.21
C THR A 229 13.98 -8.74 -2.79
N ARG A 230 14.93 -9.63 -2.49
CA ARG A 230 16.30 -9.57 -3.04
C ARG A 230 16.39 -10.01 -4.51
N GLY A 231 15.34 -10.60 -5.07
CA GLY A 231 15.31 -11.15 -6.44
C GLY A 231 14.81 -10.18 -7.53
N GLY A 232 14.77 -8.87 -7.27
CA GLY A 232 14.24 -7.89 -8.22
C GLY A 232 12.73 -8.04 -8.46
N SER A 233 12.20 -7.35 -9.47
CA SER A 233 10.77 -7.33 -9.78
C SER A 233 10.23 -8.72 -10.14
N GLU A 234 10.99 -9.52 -10.89
CA GLU A 234 10.68 -10.90 -11.32
C GLU A 234 10.38 -11.87 -10.17
N SER A 235 10.86 -11.56 -8.96
CA SER A 235 10.53 -12.37 -7.79
C SER A 235 9.07 -12.20 -7.36
N HIS A 236 8.41 -11.10 -7.69
CA HIS A 236 7.03 -10.82 -7.29
C HIS A 236 6.05 -11.53 -8.21
N LEU A 237 5.08 -12.23 -7.62
CA LEU A 237 4.12 -13.04 -8.38
C LEU A 237 3.27 -12.20 -9.35
N VAL A 238 2.99 -10.95 -8.98
CA VAL A 238 2.21 -10.03 -9.82
C VAL A 238 3.01 -9.48 -11.01
N TYR A 239 4.33 -9.48 -10.96
CA TYR A 239 5.14 -8.94 -12.06
C TYR A 239 4.95 -9.80 -13.32
N GLY A 240 4.76 -9.16 -14.46
CA GLY A 240 4.51 -9.83 -15.74
C GLY A 240 3.11 -10.43 -15.89
N GLN A 241 2.19 -10.22 -14.92
CA GLN A 241 0.81 -10.67 -15.08
C GLN A 241 0.11 -9.84 -16.16
N VAL A 242 -0.60 -10.52 -17.07
CA VAL A 242 -1.30 -9.88 -18.20
C VAL A 242 -2.44 -9.01 -17.66
N LEU A 243 -2.43 -7.75 -18.09
CA LEU A 243 -3.45 -6.77 -17.77
C LEU A 243 -4.47 -6.70 -18.90
N HIS A 244 -5.75 -6.81 -18.55
CA HIS A 244 -6.86 -6.66 -19.47
C HIS A 244 -7.62 -5.36 -19.21
N ALA A 245 -8.20 -4.79 -20.26
CA ALA A 245 -9.07 -3.63 -20.17
C ALA A 245 -10.28 -3.98 -19.28
N PRO A 246 -10.53 -3.20 -18.21
CA PRO A 246 -11.65 -3.45 -17.33
C PRO A 246 -13.00 -3.08 -17.97
N CYS A 247 -12.99 -2.35 -19.08
CA CYS A 247 -14.21 -1.79 -19.67
C CYS A 247 -13.99 -1.31 -21.11
N ASP A 248 -15.08 -1.06 -21.83
CA ASP A 248 -15.07 -0.53 -23.20
C ASP A 248 -14.83 1.00 -23.22
N GLY A 249 -14.02 1.53 -24.11
CA GLY A 249 -13.84 2.98 -24.18
C GLY A 249 -12.79 3.41 -25.17
N THR A 250 -12.32 4.64 -25.01
CA THR A 250 -11.24 5.22 -25.82
C THR A 250 -10.05 5.54 -24.94
N VAL A 251 -8.86 5.15 -25.38
CA VAL A 251 -7.62 5.47 -24.66
C VAL A 251 -7.35 6.97 -24.76
N VAL A 252 -7.31 7.67 -23.63
CA VAL A 252 -7.03 9.12 -23.58
C VAL A 252 -5.58 9.42 -23.19
N SER A 253 -4.86 8.44 -22.64
CA SER A 253 -3.42 8.52 -22.38
C SER A 253 -2.82 7.13 -22.30
N ALA A 254 -1.67 6.92 -22.92
CA ALA A 254 -0.88 5.71 -22.80
C ALA A 254 0.61 6.03 -22.78
N ALA A 255 1.37 5.33 -21.92
CA ALA A 255 2.83 5.38 -21.91
C ALA A 255 3.39 3.99 -21.64
N GLY A 256 4.44 3.59 -22.38
CA GLY A 256 5.06 2.26 -22.27
C GLY A 256 6.59 2.26 -22.24
N HIS A 257 7.23 3.43 -22.14
CA HIS A 257 8.70 3.58 -22.30
C HIS A 257 9.45 3.90 -21.00
N ILE A 258 8.79 3.90 -19.84
CA ILE A 258 9.40 4.23 -18.54
C ILE A 258 9.97 2.96 -17.91
N ASP A 259 11.20 3.01 -17.43
CA ASP A 259 11.85 1.87 -16.76
C ASP A 259 11.17 1.51 -15.44
N ASP A 260 11.19 0.23 -15.09
CA ASP A 260 10.73 -0.23 -13.78
C ASP A 260 11.65 0.27 -12.66
N GLN A 261 11.06 0.50 -11.49
CA GLN A 261 11.79 0.72 -10.25
C GLN A 261 12.46 -0.57 -9.78
N GLU A 262 13.59 -0.44 -9.09
CA GLU A 262 14.10 -1.55 -8.29
C GLU A 262 13.23 -1.66 -7.01
N PRO A 263 12.69 -2.85 -6.67
CA PRO A 263 11.84 -3.00 -5.49
C PRO A 263 12.48 -2.48 -4.20
N GLY A 264 11.72 -1.70 -3.43
CA GLY A 264 12.18 -1.06 -2.20
C GLY A 264 12.91 0.27 -2.42
N THR A 265 13.16 0.65 -3.66
CA THR A 265 13.70 1.96 -4.03
C THR A 265 12.63 2.76 -4.76
N ILE A 266 12.66 4.08 -4.61
CA ILE A 266 11.88 4.99 -5.44
C ILE A 266 12.89 5.92 -6.10
N ARG A 267 13.11 5.74 -7.40
CA ARG A 267 13.73 6.75 -8.25
C ARG A 267 12.65 7.73 -8.70
N TYR A 268 13.04 8.96 -8.96
CA TYR A 268 12.09 9.95 -9.44
C TYR A 268 11.64 9.61 -10.86
N GLN A 269 10.33 9.40 -11.05
CA GLN A 269 9.67 9.06 -12.32
C GLN A 269 8.27 9.68 -12.35
N PRO A 270 7.62 9.82 -13.54
CA PRO A 270 6.21 10.22 -13.62
C PRO A 270 5.34 9.37 -12.68
N PRO A 271 4.41 9.95 -11.89
CA PRO A 271 3.72 9.22 -10.83
C PRO A 271 3.06 7.91 -11.26
N TYR A 272 2.41 7.89 -12.42
CA TYR A 272 1.73 6.71 -12.96
C TYR A 272 2.64 5.75 -13.74
N GLY A 273 3.89 6.14 -14.04
CA GLY A 273 4.79 5.33 -14.85
C GLY A 273 4.19 4.99 -16.21
N ASN A 274 4.43 3.76 -16.67
CA ASN A 274 3.70 3.22 -17.80
C ASN A 274 2.26 2.97 -17.41
N HIS A 275 1.32 3.39 -18.25
CA HIS A 275 -0.09 3.44 -17.91
C HIS A 275 -0.98 3.36 -19.15
N VAL A 276 -2.26 3.09 -18.89
CA VAL A 276 -3.36 3.22 -19.86
C VAL A 276 -4.54 3.88 -19.15
N PHE A 277 -5.01 5.02 -19.66
CA PHE A 277 -6.19 5.71 -19.17
C PHE A 277 -7.30 5.60 -20.21
N ILE A 278 -8.48 5.15 -19.79
CA ILE A 278 -9.61 4.85 -20.66
C ILE A 278 -10.75 5.79 -20.30
N ASP A 279 -11.17 6.60 -21.27
CA ASP A 279 -12.41 7.35 -21.18
C ASP A 279 -13.58 6.46 -21.60
N THR A 280 -14.56 6.41 -20.73
CA THR A 280 -15.76 5.59 -20.83
C THR A 280 -16.95 6.36 -21.40
N GLY A 281 -16.80 7.67 -21.60
CA GLY A 281 -17.84 8.65 -21.87
C GLY A 281 -18.44 9.28 -20.60
N THR A 282 -18.23 8.67 -19.42
CA THR A 282 -18.78 9.17 -18.15
C THR A 282 -17.74 9.33 -17.04
N GLU A 283 -16.61 8.67 -17.15
CA GLU A 283 -15.52 8.63 -16.17
C GLU A 283 -14.23 8.17 -16.84
N ILE A 284 -13.09 8.46 -16.20
CA ILE A 284 -11.78 8.01 -16.66
C ILE A 284 -11.30 6.88 -15.75
N VAL A 285 -11.06 5.71 -16.32
CA VAL A 285 -10.45 4.57 -15.62
C VAL A 285 -8.95 4.59 -15.86
N LYS A 286 -8.17 4.66 -14.78
CA LYS A 286 -6.70 4.76 -14.84
C LYS A 286 -6.05 3.48 -14.35
N LEU A 287 -5.15 2.92 -15.17
CA LEU A 287 -4.35 1.73 -14.90
C LEU A 287 -2.87 2.12 -14.99
N ALA A 288 -2.07 1.83 -13.97
CA ALA A 288 -0.71 2.35 -13.85
C ALA A 288 0.31 1.31 -13.38
N HIS A 289 1.58 1.72 -13.41
CA HIS A 289 2.76 0.93 -13.06
C HIS A 289 2.99 -0.28 -13.96
N LEU A 290 2.69 -0.15 -15.26
CA LEU A 290 2.85 -1.23 -16.23
C LEU A 290 4.33 -1.50 -16.55
N ARG A 291 4.60 -2.70 -17.05
CA ARG A 291 5.95 -3.13 -17.42
C ARG A 291 6.39 -2.44 -18.71
N ARG A 292 7.63 -1.94 -18.71
CA ARG A 292 8.24 -1.29 -19.88
C ARG A 292 8.10 -2.16 -21.14
N GLY A 293 7.71 -1.54 -22.25
CA GLY A 293 7.66 -2.16 -23.57
C GLY A 293 6.47 -3.11 -23.77
N THR A 294 5.57 -3.25 -22.80
CA THR A 294 4.44 -4.19 -22.90
C THR A 294 3.10 -3.52 -23.24
N VAL A 295 3.01 -2.18 -23.14
CA VAL A 295 1.76 -1.46 -23.42
C VAL A 295 1.38 -1.62 -24.89
N THR A 296 0.19 -2.14 -25.15
CA THR A 296 -0.26 -2.59 -26.50
C THR A 296 -1.10 -1.56 -27.23
N VAL A 297 -1.40 -0.42 -26.61
CA VAL A 297 -2.31 0.61 -27.11
C VAL A 297 -1.66 1.99 -27.08
N THR A 298 -2.20 2.90 -27.88
CA THR A 298 -1.81 4.30 -27.96
C THR A 298 -3.01 5.22 -27.73
N THR A 299 -2.76 6.50 -27.45
CA THR A 299 -3.83 7.49 -27.30
C THR A 299 -4.68 7.56 -28.57
N GLY A 300 -6.00 7.50 -28.40
CA GLY A 300 -6.99 7.50 -29.47
C GLY A 300 -7.56 6.11 -29.80
N ASP A 301 -6.89 5.04 -29.37
CA ASP A 301 -7.35 3.68 -29.68
C ASP A 301 -8.67 3.34 -28.96
N PRO A 302 -9.65 2.73 -29.67
CA PRO A 302 -10.79 2.11 -29.01
C PRO A 302 -10.35 0.80 -28.36
N VAL A 303 -10.86 0.54 -27.15
CA VAL A 303 -10.60 -0.70 -26.40
C VAL A 303 -11.91 -1.35 -25.98
N ARG A 304 -11.90 -2.68 -25.91
CA ARG A 304 -13.02 -3.49 -25.38
C ARG A 304 -12.63 -4.16 -24.08
N ALA A 305 -13.59 -4.35 -23.18
CA ALA A 305 -13.41 -5.11 -21.95
C ALA A 305 -12.80 -6.49 -22.27
N GLY A 306 -11.77 -6.87 -21.52
CA GLY A 306 -11.02 -8.12 -21.75
C GLY A 306 -9.89 -8.01 -22.78
N GLN A 307 -9.74 -6.90 -23.52
CA GLN A 307 -8.61 -6.68 -24.41
C GLN A 307 -7.30 -6.57 -23.63
N VAL A 308 -6.23 -7.19 -24.10
CA VAL A 308 -4.90 -7.07 -23.48
C VAL A 308 -4.37 -5.64 -23.65
N LEU A 309 -3.93 -5.04 -22.53
CA LEU A 309 -3.37 -3.69 -22.47
C LEU A 309 -1.85 -3.67 -22.20
N GLY A 310 -1.31 -4.78 -21.70
CA GLY A 310 0.10 -4.96 -21.38
C GLY A 310 0.30 -5.89 -20.19
N GLU A 311 1.40 -5.71 -19.46
CA GLU A 311 1.72 -6.51 -18.28
C GLU A 311 1.93 -5.62 -17.05
N VAL A 312 1.64 -6.14 -15.86
CA VAL A 312 1.92 -5.47 -14.59
C VAL A 312 3.43 -5.36 -14.38
N GLY A 313 3.90 -4.16 -14.07
CA GLY A 313 5.31 -3.85 -13.87
C GLY A 313 5.59 -3.22 -12.51
N ASN A 314 6.56 -2.32 -12.48
CA ASN A 314 6.97 -1.55 -11.31
C ASN A 314 7.43 -0.12 -11.67
N SER A 315 6.96 0.43 -12.80
CA SER A 315 7.34 1.77 -13.26
C SER A 315 6.59 2.88 -12.50
N GLY A 316 7.10 4.10 -12.54
CA GLY A 316 6.51 5.27 -11.89
C GLY A 316 6.80 5.35 -10.40
N ASN A 317 5.92 5.98 -9.64
CA ASN A 317 6.07 6.11 -8.18
C ASN A 317 5.61 4.84 -7.44
N SER A 318 6.29 3.72 -7.73
CA SER A 318 5.99 2.41 -7.16
C SER A 318 7.14 1.92 -6.30
N THR A 319 6.81 1.28 -5.16
CA THR A 319 7.81 0.68 -4.25
C THR A 319 8.01 -0.81 -4.48
N GLU A 320 7.07 -1.46 -5.14
CA GLU A 320 7.07 -2.90 -5.42
C GLU A 320 6.08 -3.19 -6.56
N PRO A 321 6.29 -4.25 -7.36
CA PRO A 321 5.35 -4.59 -8.43
C PRO A 321 3.91 -4.70 -7.92
N HIS A 322 2.98 -3.99 -8.56
CA HIS A 322 1.54 -4.05 -8.31
C HIS A 322 0.77 -3.39 -9.47
N LEU A 323 -0.50 -3.74 -9.63
CA LEU A 323 -1.43 -2.97 -10.46
C LEU A 323 -2.06 -1.87 -9.61
N HIS A 324 -1.90 -0.61 -10.03
CA HIS A 324 -2.73 0.48 -9.53
C HIS A 324 -3.94 0.68 -10.46
N ILE A 325 -5.15 0.71 -9.89
CA ILE A 325 -6.38 1.00 -10.62
C ILE A 325 -7.28 1.97 -9.85
N HIS A 326 -7.81 2.98 -10.52
CA HIS A 326 -8.89 3.81 -10.01
C HIS A 326 -9.79 4.33 -11.14
N ALA A 327 -10.94 4.87 -10.77
CA ALA A 327 -11.80 5.62 -11.67
C ALA A 327 -12.07 7.00 -11.08
N GLU A 328 -12.14 8.02 -11.91
CA GLU A 328 -12.46 9.39 -11.50
C GLU A 328 -13.46 10.05 -12.44
N ARG A 329 -14.20 11.01 -11.90
CA ARG A 329 -15.05 11.94 -12.65
C ARG A 329 -14.83 13.33 -12.10
N ASP A 330 -14.49 14.28 -12.97
CA ASP A 330 -14.27 15.69 -12.60
C ASP A 330 -13.26 15.87 -11.45
N GLY A 331 -12.18 15.08 -11.45
CA GLY A 331 -11.14 15.12 -10.41
C GLY A 331 -11.55 14.48 -9.07
N VAL A 332 -12.68 13.76 -9.03
CA VAL A 332 -13.17 13.06 -7.84
C VAL A 332 -13.10 11.55 -8.06
N GLY A 333 -12.40 10.85 -7.18
CA GLY A 333 -12.27 9.41 -7.20
C GLY A 333 -13.58 8.70 -6.87
N LEU A 334 -13.88 7.65 -7.62
CA LEU A 334 -15.11 6.86 -7.53
C LEU A 334 -14.89 5.56 -6.76
N ASP A 335 -15.90 5.10 -6.02
CA ASP A 335 -15.89 3.74 -5.47
C ASP A 335 -15.93 2.74 -6.64
N LEU A 336 -14.95 1.84 -6.72
CA LEU A 336 -14.91 0.83 -7.79
C LEU A 336 -15.90 -0.31 -7.54
N GLU A 337 -16.59 -0.70 -8.61
CA GLU A 337 -17.41 -1.91 -8.66
C GLU A 337 -16.94 -2.84 -9.77
N PHE A 338 -16.82 -4.14 -9.46
CA PHE A 338 -16.47 -5.15 -10.44
C PHE A 338 -17.57 -6.20 -10.56
N THR A 339 -17.96 -6.52 -11.80
CA THR A 339 -18.95 -7.55 -12.12
C THR A 339 -18.56 -8.88 -11.50
N GLY A 340 -19.49 -9.50 -10.76
CA GLY A 340 -19.28 -10.78 -10.09
C GLY A 340 -18.47 -10.71 -8.78
N ILE A 341 -18.02 -9.53 -8.35
CA ILE A 341 -17.23 -9.36 -7.12
C ILE A 341 -18.03 -8.52 -6.11
N THR A 342 -18.69 -9.19 -5.18
CA THR A 342 -19.56 -8.52 -4.17
C THR A 342 -18.80 -8.13 -2.91
N GLY A 343 -19.18 -7.03 -2.25
CA GLY A 343 -18.62 -6.61 -0.96
C GLY A 343 -17.46 -5.62 -1.07
N PRO A 344 -16.85 -5.18 0.06
CA PRO A 344 -15.88 -4.08 0.07
C PRO A 344 -14.53 -4.46 -0.54
N LEU A 345 -13.96 -3.59 -1.37
CA LEU A 345 -12.61 -3.72 -1.94
C LEU A 345 -11.60 -3.01 -1.03
N CYS A 346 -11.33 -3.60 0.12
CA CYS A 346 -10.44 -3.03 1.13
C CYS A 346 -9.16 -3.85 1.31
N ARG A 347 -8.12 -3.18 1.84
CA ARG A 347 -6.86 -3.82 2.19
C ARG A 347 -7.11 -5.12 2.97
N GLY A 348 -6.49 -6.19 2.52
CA GLY A 348 -6.66 -7.50 3.14
C GLY A 348 -7.57 -8.45 2.37
N ARG A 349 -8.41 -7.95 1.47
CA ARG A 349 -9.29 -8.82 0.67
C ARG A 349 -8.49 -9.55 -0.41
N THR A 350 -8.83 -10.82 -0.64
CA THR A 350 -8.37 -11.57 -1.81
C THR A 350 -9.56 -11.82 -2.74
N VAL A 351 -9.44 -11.40 -3.99
CA VAL A 351 -10.36 -11.68 -5.09
C VAL A 351 -9.83 -12.91 -5.83
N ARG A 352 -10.73 -13.84 -6.16
CA ARG A 352 -10.42 -15.00 -7.00
C ARG A 352 -11.14 -14.82 -8.33
N THR A 353 -10.41 -15.04 -9.42
CA THR A 353 -10.89 -14.88 -10.80
C THR A 353 -10.54 -16.09 -11.62
#